data_AF-A0A3M2APW5-F1
#
_entry.id   AF-A0A3M2APW5-F1
#
_cell.length_a   1.000
_cell.length_b   1.000
_cell.length_c   1.000
_cell.angle_alpha   90.00
_cell.angle_beta   90.00
_cell.angle_gamma   90.00
#
_symmetry.space_group_name_H-M   'P 1'
#
loop_
_entity.id
_entity.type
_entity.pdbx_description
1 polymer ?
#
loop_
_entity_poly.entity_id
_entity_poly.type
_entity_poly.pdbx_seq_one_letter_code
_entity_poly.pdbx_strand_id
1 'polypeptide(L)' 'MAAIEVKNSPHIHPQDLRGLKTFKEDYPQAQCFLLYRGRDRIMRQGIHCIPCAEFLRDLHPKRMIGD' A
#
# COMPACT_ATOMS: atom_id res chain seq x y z
N MET A 1 -7.09 -10.59 3.55
CA MET A 1 -7.41 -9.28 4.16
C MET A 1 -6.40 -8.27 3.66
N ALA A 2 -6.83 -7.05 3.35
CA ALA A 2 -5.95 -5.98 2.89
C ALA A 2 -5.92 -4.82 3.90
N ALA A 3 -4.73 -4.26 4.13
CA ALA A 3 -4.54 -3.01 4.85
C ALA A 3 -3.98 -1.98 3.85
N ILE A 4 -4.64 -0.81 3.78
CA ILE A 4 -4.30 0.22 2.80
C ILE A 4 -4.10 1.53 3.54
N GLU A 5 -2.91 2.10 3.42
CA GLU A 5 -2.60 3.46 3.88
C GLU A 5 -2.43 4.37 2.66
N VAL A 6 -3.01 5.57 2.69
CA VAL A 6 -2.94 6.53 1.58
C VAL A 6 -2.17 7.77 2.04
N LYS A 7 -1.14 8.15 1.29
CA LYS A 7 -0.34 9.35 1.52
C LYS A 7 -0.41 10.32 0.35
N ASN A 8 -0.63 11.59 0.67
CA ASN A 8 -0.54 12.70 -0.29
C ASN A 8 0.91 13.20 -0.44
N SER A 9 1.85 12.29 -0.68
CA SER A 9 3.28 12.60 -0.87
C SER A 9 3.82 11.83 -2.08
N PRO A 10 4.69 12.43 -2.91
CA PRO A 10 5.37 11.72 -3.99
C PRO A 10 6.55 10.86 -3.50
N HIS A 11 6.98 11.05 -2.25
CA HIS A 11 8.12 10.33 -1.66
C HIS A 11 7.66 9.45 -0.50
N ILE A 12 8.31 8.29 -0.37
CA ILE A 12 8.10 7.34 0.71
C ILE A 12 9.28 7.47 1.68
N HIS A 13 8.98 7.82 2.93
CA HIS A 13 9.94 7.81 4.01
C HIS A 13 9.82 6.52 4.83
N PRO A 14 10.90 6.04 5.47
CA PRO A 14 10.84 4.83 6.32
C PRO A 14 9.76 4.89 7.41
N GLN A 15 9.48 6.09 7.93
CA GLN A 15 8.42 6.30 8.93
C GLN A 15 7.01 6.04 8.39
N ASP A 16 6.77 6.23 7.10
CA ASP A 16 5.46 5.98 6.46
C ASP A 16 5.15 4.48 6.40
N LEU A 17 6.16 3.62 6.53
CA LEU A 17 5.98 2.16 6.52
C LEU A 17 5.72 1.59 7.92
N ARG A 18 5.89 2.37 8.98
CA ARG A 18 5.85 1.86 10.36
C ARG A 18 4.47 1.33 10.74
N GLY A 19 3.41 2.07 10.40
CA GLY A 19 2.03 1.66 10.71
C GLY A 19 1.66 0.33 10.07
N LEU A 20 1.88 0.22 8.76
CA LEU A 20 1.63 -1.02 8.01
C LEU A 20 2.54 -2.18 8.44
N LYS A 21 3.77 -1.89 8.87
CA LYS A 21 4.67 -2.91 9.40
C LYS A 21 4.15 -3.50 10.72
N THR A 22 3.80 -2.65 11.68
CA THR A 22 3.20 -3.09 12.96
C THR A 22 1.90 -3.85 12.70
N PHE A 23 1.05 -3.35 11.80
CA PHE A 23 -0.17 -4.05 11.43
C PHE A 23 0.11 -5.47 10.87
N LYS A 24 1.17 -5.63 10.08
CA LYS A 24 1.55 -6.94 9.54
C LYS A 24 2.12 -7.90 10.58
N GLU A 25 2.75 -7.38 11.63
CA GLU A 25 3.20 -8.19 12.77
C GLU A 25 1.99 -8.78 13.52
N ASP A 26 0.93 -7.99 13.72
CA ASP A 26 -0.32 -8.43 14.36
C ASP A 26 -1.18 -9.32 13.43
N TYR A 27 -1.10 -9.08 12.12
CA TYR A 27 -1.87 -9.80 11.09
C TYR A 27 -0.97 -10.28 9.95
N PRO A 28 -0.19 -11.37 10.13
CA PRO A 28 0.79 -11.84 9.14
C PRO A 28 0.20 -12.18 7.77
N GLN A 29 -1.06 -12.63 7.74
CA GLN A 29 -1.82 -12.95 6.53
C GLN A 29 -2.31 -11.72 5.75
N ALA A 30 -2.14 -10.50 6.29
CA ALA A 30 -2.57 -9.28 5.62
C ALA A 30 -1.62 -8.90 4.48
N GLN A 31 -2.22 -8.53 3.36
CA GLN A 31 -1.51 -7.80 2.31
C GLN A 31 -1.55 -6.31 2.64
N CYS A 32 -0.38 -5.69 2.75
CA CYS A 32 -0.24 -4.29 3.12
C CYS A 32 0.13 -3.45 1.89
N PHE A 33 -0.61 -2.37 1.68
CA PHE A 33 -0.43 -1.45 0.57
C PHE A 33 -0.25 -0.02 1.07
N LEU A 34 0.78 0.66 0.59
CA LEU A 34 0.96 2.10 0.74
C LEU A 34 0.68 2.77 -0.61
N LEU A 35 -0.44 3.48 -0.73
CA LEU A 35 -0.76 4.28 -1.91
C LEU A 35 -0.15 5.66 -1.76
N TYR A 36 0.66 6.07 -2.73
CA TYR A 36 1.40 7.33 -2.68
C TYR A 36 1.41 8.03 -4.04
N ARG A 37 1.82 9.31 -4.11
CA ARG A 37 1.75 10.11 -5.36
C ARG A 37 3.01 10.04 -6.22
N GLY A 38 3.92 9.12 -5.94
CA GLY A 38 5.08 8.88 -6.80
C GLY A 38 4.71 8.08 -8.03
N ARG A 39 5.72 7.56 -8.72
CA ARG A 39 5.57 6.91 -10.03
C ARG A 39 5.98 5.44 -10.04
N ASP A 40 6.73 5.00 -9.02
CA ASP A 40 7.32 3.68 -9.02
C ASP A 40 6.49 2.71 -8.16
N ARG A 41 6.34 1.48 -8.63
CA ARG A 41 5.88 0.37 -7.78
C ARG A 41 7.08 -0.20 -7.06
N ILE A 42 7.04 -0.18 -5.73
CA ILE A 42 8.16 -0.59 -4.89
C ILE A 42 7.65 -1.58 -3.84
N MET A 43 8.34 -2.71 -3.67
CA MET A 43 8.14 -3.59 -2.52
C MET A 43 9.18 -3.27 -1.45
N ARG A 44 8.73 -2.88 -0.25
CA ARG A 44 9.61 -2.64 0.90
C ARG A 44 9.06 -3.36 2.12
N GLN A 45 9.86 -4.24 2.73
CA GLN A 45 9.50 -4.91 3.99
C GLN A 45 8.14 -5.63 3.93
N GLY A 46 7.80 -6.24 2.79
CA GLY A 46 6.50 -6.93 2.61
C GLY A 46 5.29 -6.00 2.47
N ILE A 47 5.52 -4.71 2.20
CA ILE A 47 4.53 -3.68 1.91
C ILE A 47 4.64 -3.27 0.44
N HIS A 48 3.52 -3.29 -0.27
CA HIS A 48 3.41 -2.84 -1.66
C HIS A 48 3.19 -1.33 -1.70
N CYS A 49 4.19 -0.58 -2.15
CA CYS A 49 4.06 0.86 -2.36
C CYS A 49 3.67 1.11 -3.81
N ILE A 50 2.47 1.65 -4.04
CA ILE A 50 1.86 1.74 -5.38
C ILE A 50 1.47 3.19 -5.68
N PRO A 51 1.75 3.70 -6.90
CA PRO A 51 1.21 4.98 -7.35
C PRO A 51 -0.33 5.02 -7.23
N CYS A 52 -0.84 5.95 -6.43
CA CYS A 52 -2.26 6.12 -6.15
C CYS A 52 -3.05 6.36 -7.44
N ALA A 53 -2.48 7.10 -8.39
CA ALA A 53 -3.11 7.36 -9.69
C ALA A 53 -3.32 6.08 -10.52
N GLU A 54 -2.42 5.10 -10.44
CA GLU A 54 -2.60 3.81 -11.12
C GLU A 54 -3.64 2.97 -10.40
N PHE A 55 -3.54 2.87 -9.07
CA PHE A 55 -4.46 2.12 -8.24
C PHE A 55 -5.92 2.56 -8.45
N LEU A 56 -6.17 3.88 -8.45
CA LEU A 56 -7.52 4.42 -8.60
C LEU A 56 -8.10 4.25 -10.00
N ARG A 57 -7.27 4.20 -11.05
CA ARG A 57 -7.76 3.96 -12.42
C ARG A 57 -8.36 2.57 -12.60
N ASP A 58 -7.80 1.58 -11.91
CA ASP A 58 -8.23 0.19 -11.99
C ASP A 58 -9.19 -0.21 -10.86
N LEU A 59 -9.55 0.73 -9.97
CA LEU A 59 -10.41 0.47 -8.82
C LEU A 59 -11.84 0.19 -9.28
N HIS A 60 -12.29 -1.04 -9.05
CA HIS A 60 -13.62 -1.49 -9.44
C HIS A 60 -14.36 -2.10 -8.24
N PRO A 61 -15.59 -1.67 -7.91
CA PRO A 61 -16.30 -2.14 -6.70
C PRO A 61 -16.51 -3.65 -6.59
N LYS A 62 -16.50 -4.36 -7.72
CA LYS A 62 -16.67 -5.83 -7.77
C LYS A 62 -15.36 -6.62 -7.87
N ARG A 63 -14.20 -5.95 -7.83
CA ARG A 63 -12.89 -6.59 -7.92
C ARG A 63 -12.23 -6.57 -6.54
N MET A 64 -11.71 -7.71 -6.09
CA MET A 64 -10.96 -7.75 -4.84
C MET A 64 -9.57 -7.15 -5.05
N ILE A 65 -9.07 -6.49 -4.00
CA ILE A 65 -7.73 -5.93 -3.96
C ILE A 65 -6.78 -7.05 -3.52
N GLY A 66 -5.76 -7.34 -4.33
CA GLY A 66 -4.74 -8.34 -3.98
C GLY A 66 -4.82 -9.69 -4.68
N ASP A 67 -5.76 -9.85 -5.62
CA ASP A 67 -5.86 -10.98 -6.56
C ASP A 67 -4.90 -10.84 -7.73
#